data_AF-A0A3N5LVB4-F1
#
_entry.id   AF-A0A3N5LVB4-F1
#
_cell.length_a   1.000
_cell.length_b   1.000
_cell.length_c   1.000
_cell.angle_alpha   90.00
_cell.angle_beta   90.00
_cell.angle_gamma   90.00
#
_symmetry.space_group_name_H-M   'P 1'
#
loop_
_entity.id
_entity.type
_entity.pdbx_description
1 polymer ?
#
loop_
_entity_poly.entity_id
_entity_poly.type
_entity_poly.pdbx_seq_one_letter_code
_entity_poly.pdbx_strand_id
1 'polypeptide(L)'
;MMRDKAIAYVVSLAVVLVLGLVAQGFAQTPAQTPADPFSNGQKILHSGIKNLIIRAAEKMPEEHYGFKPTPEVRSFGQLLGHVADA
;
A
#
# COMPACT_ATOMS: atom_id res chain seq x y z
N MET A 1 8.70 24.89 58.42
CA MET A 1 8.78 25.99 57.42
C MET A 1 9.52 25.60 56.13
N MET A 2 10.72 25.01 56.17
CA MET A 2 11.45 24.60 54.93
C MET A 2 10.89 23.30 54.29
N ARG A 3 10.47 22.32 55.10
CA ARG A 3 9.83 21.07 54.63
C ARG A 3 8.47 21.30 53.96
N ASP A 4 7.71 22.28 54.43
CA ASP A 4 6.35 22.55 53.94
C ASP A 4 6.37 23.16 52.53
N LYS A 5 7.36 24.00 52.24
CA LYS A 5 7.61 24.53 50.89
C LYS A 5 8.08 23.44 49.92
N ALA A 6 8.94 22.53 50.38
CA ALA A 6 9.42 21.41 49.57
C ALA A 6 8.26 20.46 49.18
N ILE A 7 7.35 20.18 50.10
CA ILE A 7 6.15 19.37 49.82
C ILE A 7 5.24 20.09 48.82
N ALA A 8 5.02 21.40 48.97
CA ALA A 8 4.24 22.19 48.03
C ALA A 8 4.82 22.17 46.62
N TYR A 9 6.15 22.31 46.47
CA TYR A 9 6.81 22.25 45.15
C TYR A 9 6.71 20.86 44.51
N VAL A 10 6.88 19.78 45.28
CA VAL A 10 6.77 18.41 44.77
C VAL A 10 5.34 18.11 44.31
N VAL A 11 4.32 18.57 45.05
CA VAL A 11 2.92 18.43 44.66
C VAL A 11 2.62 19.25 43.41
N SER A 12 3.07 20.50 43.32
CA SER A 12 2.90 21.33 42.12
C SER A 12 3.60 20.72 40.90
N LEU A 13 4.81 20.17 41.06
CA LEU A 13 5.54 19.49 40.00
C LEU A 13 4.81 18.21 39.53
N ALA A 14 4.26 17.43 40.48
CA ALA A 14 3.48 16.24 40.18
C ALA A 14 2.18 16.57 39.43
N VAL A 15 1.50 17.67 39.79
CA VAL A 15 0.27 18.13 39.10
C VAL A 15 0.57 18.55 37.66
N VAL A 16 1.68 19.26 37.42
CA VAL A 16 2.10 19.66 36.06
C VAL A 16 2.47 18.43 35.21
N LEU A 17 3.14 17.44 35.79
CA LEU A 17 3.47 16.18 35.13
C LEU A 17 2.24 15.36 34.76
N VAL A 18 1.24 15.28 35.65
CA VAL A 18 -0.02 14.56 35.39
C VAL A 18 -0.84 15.27 34.31
N LEU A 19 -0.89 16.61 34.31
CA LEU A 19 -1.58 17.38 33.27
C LEU A 19 -0.92 17.24 31.88
N GLY A 20 0.41 17.15 31.82
CA GLY A 20 1.15 16.93 30.57
C GLY A 20 0.93 15.54 29.95
N LEU A 21 0.66 14.52 30.77
CA LEU A 21 0.40 13.15 30.29
C LEU A 21 -1.00 12.99 29.65
N VAL A 22 -2.00 13.76 30.10
CA VAL A 22 -3.40 13.65 29.59
C VAL A 22 -3.55 14.25 28.18
N ALA A 23 -2.65 15.17 27.79
CA ALA A 23 -2.71 15.84 26.48
C ALA A 23 -2.34 14.95 25.28
N GLN A 24 -1.72 13.78 25.51
CA GLN A 24 -1.18 12.94 24.44
C GLN A 24 -2.23 12.03 23.78
N GLY A 25 -3.43 11.92 24.37
CA GLY A 25 -4.48 11.00 23.92
C GLY A 25 -5.39 11.49 22.79
N PHE A 26 -5.35 12.78 22.42
CA PHE A 26 -6.33 13.38 21.49
C PHE A 26 -5.76 13.78 20.11
N ALA A 27 -4.46 13.56 19.85
CA ALA A 27 -3.80 14.10 18.66
C ALA A 27 -3.33 13.05 17.63
N GLN A 28 -3.80 11.80 17.72
CA GLN A 28 -3.36 10.72 16.83
C GLN A 28 -4.55 10.00 16.21
N THR A 29 -5.46 10.74 15.56
CA THR A 29 -6.25 10.10 14.50
C THR A 29 -5.28 9.89 13.33
N PRO A 30 -4.96 8.64 12.93
CA PRO A 30 -4.17 8.43 11.72
C PRO A 30 -4.89 9.15 10.58
N ALA A 31 -4.20 10.07 9.92
CA ALA A 31 -4.73 10.74 8.74
C ALA A 31 -5.06 9.63 7.73
N GLN A 32 -6.36 9.40 7.50
CA GLN A 32 -6.78 8.50 6.43
C GLN A 32 -6.39 9.19 5.12
N THR A 33 -5.38 8.66 4.44
CA THR A 33 -5.08 9.06 3.07
C THR A 33 -6.38 8.94 2.26
N PRO A 34 -6.89 10.04 1.67
CA PRO A 34 -8.09 9.97 0.85
C PRO A 34 -7.90 8.87 -0.19
N ALA A 35 -8.84 7.92 -0.27
CA ALA A 35 -8.80 6.90 -1.30
C ALA A 35 -8.80 7.60 -2.67
N ASP A 36 -7.73 7.44 -3.45
CA ASP A 36 -7.67 7.97 -4.81
C ASP A 36 -8.53 7.05 -5.71
N PRO A 37 -9.73 7.49 -6.12
CA PRO A 37 -10.63 6.64 -6.91
C PRO A 37 -10.03 6.28 -8.26
N PHE A 38 -9.12 7.11 -8.80
CA PHE A 38 -8.42 6.81 -10.05
C PHE A 38 -7.44 5.65 -9.83
N SER A 39 -6.61 5.72 -8.80
CA SER A 39 -5.68 4.63 -8.46
C SER A 39 -6.40 3.31 -8.16
N ASN A 40 -7.56 3.35 -7.50
CA ASN A 40 -8.35 2.14 -7.25
C ASN A 40 -8.92 1.54 -8.55
N GLY A 41 -9.47 2.38 -9.43
CA GLY A 41 -9.94 1.94 -10.74
C GLY A 41 -8.83 1.30 -11.59
N GLN A 42 -7.64 1.91 -11.61
CA GLN A 42 -6.48 1.36 -12.32
C GLN A 42 -6.06 -0.01 -11.77
N LYS A 43 -6.05 -0.20 -10.44
CA LYS A 43 -5.73 -1.51 -9.82
C LYS A 43 -6.72 -2.60 -10.23
N ILE A 44 -8.00 -2.28 -10.30
CA ILE A 44 -9.05 -3.22 -10.73
C ILE A 44 -8.82 -3.61 -12.20
N LEU A 45 -8.64 -2.63 -13.09
CA LEU A 45 -8.42 -2.87 -14.51
C LEU A 45 -7.15 -3.69 -14.75
N HIS A 46 -6.04 -3.28 -14.13
CA HIS A 46 -4.77 -3.98 -14.21
C HIS A 46 -4.90 -5.44 -13.76
N SER A 47 -5.55 -5.69 -12.62
CA SER A 47 -5.76 -7.06 -12.12
C SER A 47 -6.63 -7.89 -13.07
N GLY A 48 -7.66 -7.30 -13.66
CA GLY A 48 -8.51 -7.95 -14.65
C GLY A 48 -7.73 -8.35 -15.91
N ILE A 49 -6.99 -7.40 -16.49
CA ILE A 49 -6.21 -7.62 -17.72
C ILE A 49 -5.10 -8.66 -17.47
N LYS A 50 -4.36 -8.54 -16.36
CA LYS A 50 -3.36 -9.54 -15.94
C LYS A 50 -3.95 -10.95 -15.90
N ASN A 51 -5.11 -11.13 -15.28
CA ASN A 51 -5.76 -12.44 -15.18
C ASN A 51 -6.20 -12.98 -16.54
N LEU A 52 -6.65 -12.13 -17.46
CA LEU A 52 -6.98 -12.56 -18.82
C LEU A 52 -5.75 -13.05 -19.58
N ILE A 53 -4.62 -12.35 -19.43
CA ILE A 53 -3.34 -12.74 -20.06
C ILE A 53 -2.85 -14.09 -19.52
N ILE A 54 -2.88 -14.28 -18.20
CA ILE A 54 -2.52 -15.56 -17.57
C ILE A 54 -3.41 -16.69 -18.09
N ARG A 55 -4.72 -16.49 -18.13
CA ARG A 55 -5.65 -17.52 -18.65
C ARG A 55 -5.44 -17.81 -20.13
N ALA A 56 -5.03 -16.83 -20.92
CA ALA A 56 -4.67 -17.05 -22.32
C ALA A 56 -3.40 -17.91 -22.43
N ALA A 57 -2.40 -17.65 -21.60
CA ALA A 57 -1.17 -18.43 -21.52
C ALA A 57 -1.44 -19.89 -21.09
N GLU A 58 -2.30 -20.10 -20.08
CA GLU A 58 -2.69 -21.42 -19.59
C GLU A 58 -3.49 -22.24 -20.61
N LYS A 59 -4.29 -21.58 -21.46
CA LYS A 59 -5.10 -22.26 -22.49
C LYS A 59 -4.30 -22.64 -23.73
N MET A 60 -3.14 -22.03 -23.94
CA MET A 60 -2.32 -22.31 -25.11
C MET A 60 -1.39 -23.50 -24.81
N PRO A 61 -1.41 -24.58 -25.61
CA PRO A 61 -0.43 -25.65 -25.49
C PRO A 61 1.00 -25.09 -25.62
N GLU A 62 1.94 -25.64 -24.84
CA GLU A 62 3.33 -25.16 -24.78
C GLU A 62 3.99 -25.21 -26.17
N GLU A 63 3.69 -26.24 -26.95
CA GLU A 63 4.21 -26.44 -28.31
C GLU A 63 3.77 -25.32 -29.27
N HIS A 64 2.75 -24.55 -28.90
CA HIS A 64 2.20 -23.46 -29.71
C HIS A 64 2.65 -22.07 -29.25
N TYR A 65 3.55 -21.95 -28.26
CA TYR A 65 4.12 -20.64 -27.89
C TYR A 65 4.96 -20.03 -29.02
N GLY A 66 5.45 -20.86 -29.95
CA GLY A 66 6.09 -20.44 -31.20
C GLY A 66 5.11 -19.97 -32.28
N PHE A 67 3.79 -20.09 -32.07
CA PHE A 67 2.79 -19.69 -33.08
C PHE A 67 2.93 -18.22 -33.44
N LYS A 68 2.93 -17.97 -34.75
CA LYS A 68 3.16 -16.67 -35.35
C LYS A 68 2.36 -16.57 -36.64
N PRO A 69 1.29 -15.75 -36.69
CA PRO A 69 0.36 -15.75 -37.82
C PRO A 69 0.97 -15.12 -39.09
N THR A 70 1.90 -14.16 -38.96
CA THR A 70 2.68 -13.61 -40.08
C THR A 70 4.14 -13.39 -39.67
N PRO A 71 5.11 -13.36 -40.60
CA PRO A 71 6.53 -13.18 -40.30
C PRO A 71 6.91 -11.88 -39.56
N GLU A 72 6.05 -10.86 -39.61
CA GLU A 72 6.34 -9.52 -39.11
C GLU A 72 5.96 -9.33 -37.64
N VAL A 73 5.00 -10.13 -37.13
CA VAL A 73 4.52 -10.00 -35.75
C VAL A 73 5.32 -10.86 -34.77
N ARG A 74 5.30 -10.50 -33.48
CA ARG A 74 5.89 -11.34 -32.44
C ARG A 74 5.12 -12.66 -32.33
N SER A 75 5.81 -13.76 -31.98
CA SER A 75 5.12 -15.00 -31.62
C SER A 75 4.30 -14.82 -30.35
N PHE A 76 3.39 -15.76 -30.07
CA PHE A 76 2.60 -15.76 -28.83
C PHE A 76 3.49 -15.64 -27.58
N GLY A 77 4.53 -16.49 -27.47
CA GLY A 77 5.46 -16.45 -26.34
C GLY A 77 6.25 -15.15 -26.25
N GLN A 78 6.65 -14.57 -27.38
CA GLN A 78 7.34 -13.27 -27.41
C GLN A 78 6.42 -12.11 -26.97
N LEU A 79 5.12 -12.17 -27.28
CA LEU A 79 4.15 -11.19 -26.81
C LEU A 79 3.97 -11.28 -25.30
N LEU A 80 3.84 -12.49 -24.75
CA LEU A 80 3.76 -12.68 -23.30
C LEU A 80 5.01 -12.17 -22.57
N GLY A 81 6.20 -12.51 -23.08
CA GLY A 81 7.46 -12.02 -22.53
C GLY A 81 7.54 -10.48 -22.54
N HIS A 82 7.14 -9.84 -23.63
CA HIS A 82 7.11 -8.38 -23.72
C HIS A 82 6.14 -7.75 -22.71
N VAL A 83 4.98 -8.36 -22.46
CA VAL A 83 4.00 -7.87 -21.49
C VAL A 83 4.45 -8.09 -20.04
N ALA A 84 5.24 -9.14 -19.78
CA ALA A 84 5.77 -9.42 -18.45
C ALA A 84 6.98 -8.54 -18.05
N ASP A 85 7.72 -8.03 -19.04
CA ASP A 85 8.88 -7.15 -18.84
C ASP A 85 8.51 -5.68 -18.64
N ALA A 86 7.37 -5.25 -19.20
CA ALA A 86 6.87 -3.87 -19.17
C ALA A 86 6.25 -3.50 -17.81
#